data_AF-A0A0T9T0Y3-F1
#
_entry.id   AF-A0A0T9T0Y3-F1
#
_cell.length_a   1.000
_cell.length_b   1.000
_cell.length_c   1.000
_cell.angle_alpha   90.00
_cell.angle_beta   90.00
_cell.angle_gamma   90.00
#
_symmetry.space_group_name_H-M   'P 1'
#
loop_
_entity.id
_entity.type
_entity.pdbx_description
1 polymer ?
#
loop_
_entity_poly.entity_id
_entity_poly.type
_entity_poly.pdbx_seq_one_letter_code
_entity_poly.pdbx_strand_id
1 'polypeptide(L)'
;MSSMSEVENPCLVRSYGFPKNTTVVDVAGGMGGLLLRVLQANPTLHGILFDREPVLQRTRLGELGDDSRWRLQPGSFFESCPSADFYLLKYIVHDWPDEKATEILRNCRKAMLPNGKVLIMDNLIQEDNKPHFGKNMDILMLGSFDGGRERTEAELK
;
A
#
# COMPACT_ATOMS: atom_id res chain seq x y z
N MET A 1 -11.58 7.79 0.22
CA MET A 1 -10.20 7.79 0.75
C MET A 1 -9.18 8.60 -0.07
N SER A 2 -9.33 8.80 -1.39
CA SER A 2 -8.32 9.49 -2.22
C SER A 2 -7.92 10.90 -1.74
N SER A 3 -8.87 11.72 -1.27
CA SER A 3 -8.59 13.06 -0.74
C SER A 3 -7.77 13.03 0.56
N MET A 4 -8.09 12.11 1.47
CA MET A 4 -7.32 11.90 2.70
C MET A 4 -5.91 11.41 2.39
N SER A 5 -5.78 10.50 1.41
CA SER A 5 -4.49 9.98 0.98
C SER A 5 -3.54 11.05 0.47
N GLU A 6 -4.01 12.04 -0.30
CA GLU A 6 -3.15 13.12 -0.80
C GLU A 6 -2.49 13.95 0.31
N VAL A 7 -3.14 14.09 1.46
CA VAL A 7 -2.61 14.83 2.60
C VAL A 7 -1.52 14.03 3.33
N GLU A 8 -1.66 12.71 3.41
CA GLU A 8 -0.75 11.83 4.14
C GLU A 8 0.49 11.42 3.34
N ASN A 9 0.33 11.25 2.02
CA ASN A 9 1.38 10.71 1.15
C ASN A 9 2.72 11.46 1.30
N PRO A 10 2.78 12.81 1.37
CA PRO A 10 4.05 13.51 1.59
C PRO A 10 4.75 13.15 2.89
N CYS A 11 4.00 12.86 3.97
CA CYS A 11 4.57 12.44 5.25
C CYS A 11 5.10 11.00 5.18
N LEU A 12 4.33 10.09 4.56
CA LEU A 12 4.73 8.69 4.37
C LEU A 12 5.98 8.55 3.51
N VAL A 13 6.10 9.33 2.43
CA VAL A 13 7.29 9.31 1.56
C VAL A 13 8.54 9.77 2.29
N ARG A 14 8.42 10.66 3.30
CA ARG A 14 9.55 11.14 4.10
C ARG A 14 9.93 10.19 5.23
N SER A 15 9.04 9.29 5.65
CA SER A 15 9.29 8.41 6.80
C SER A 15 10.14 7.19 6.45
N TYR A 16 10.33 6.87 5.17
CA TYR A 16 11.11 5.72 4.73
C TYR A 16 12.11 6.06 3.61
N GLY A 17 13.37 5.69 3.82
CA GLY A 17 14.43 5.83 2.82
C GLY A 17 14.58 4.57 1.97
N PHE A 18 14.18 4.64 0.70
CA PHE A 18 14.39 3.54 -0.25
C PHE A 18 15.85 3.47 -0.71
N PRO A 19 16.46 2.27 -0.82
CA PRO A 19 17.73 2.11 -1.50
C PRO A 19 17.66 2.55 -2.96
N LYS A 20 18.77 3.00 -3.52
CA LYS A 20 18.83 3.40 -4.94
C LYS A 20 18.60 2.20 -5.86
N ASN A 21 18.04 2.47 -7.04
CA ASN A 21 17.84 1.50 -8.12
C ASN A 21 16.97 0.28 -7.75
N THR A 22 16.04 0.45 -6.81
CA THR A 22 15.07 -0.60 -6.45
C THR A 22 13.71 -0.40 -7.14
N THR A 23 12.94 -1.48 -7.22
CA THR A 23 11.58 -1.49 -7.75
C THR A 23 10.57 -1.53 -6.60
N VAL A 24 9.59 -0.63 -6.66
CA VAL A 24 8.52 -0.49 -5.66
C VAL A 24 7.18 -0.82 -6.31
N VAL A 25 6.42 -1.73 -5.69
CA VAL A 25 5.04 -2.05 -6.07
C VAL A 25 4.10 -1.34 -5.12
N ASP A 26 3.13 -0.62 -5.65
CA ASP A 26 1.99 -0.08 -4.90
C ASP A 26 0.80 -1.03 -5.09
N VAL A 27 0.56 -1.87 -4.08
CA VAL A 27 -0.43 -2.97 -4.15
C VAL A 27 -1.80 -2.42 -3.83
N ALA A 28 -2.73 -2.60 -4.77
CA ALA A 28 -4.02 -1.92 -4.79
C ALA A 28 -3.90 -0.40 -4.57
N GLY A 29 -2.90 0.19 -5.23
CA GLY A 29 -2.56 1.62 -5.10
C GLY A 29 -3.59 2.58 -5.70
N GLY A 30 -4.71 2.08 -6.23
CA GLY A 30 -5.76 2.89 -6.81
C GLY A 30 -5.28 3.67 -8.04
N MET A 31 -5.39 5.00 -7.98
CA MET A 31 -4.89 5.90 -9.03
C MET A 31 -3.37 6.12 -8.96
N GLY A 32 -2.65 5.48 -8.03
CA GLY A 32 -1.19 5.55 -7.92
C GLY A 32 -0.65 6.81 -7.26
N GLY A 33 -1.47 7.51 -6.47
CA GLY A 33 -1.08 8.77 -5.83
C GLY A 33 0.11 8.62 -4.87
N LEU A 34 0.19 7.50 -4.13
CA LEU A 34 1.34 7.24 -3.25
C LEU A 34 2.60 6.94 -4.07
N LEU A 35 2.51 5.98 -5.01
CA LEU A 35 3.63 5.63 -5.89
C LEU A 35 4.18 6.84 -6.65
N LEU A 36 3.32 7.71 -7.17
CA LEU A 36 3.72 8.95 -7.85
C LEU A 36 4.65 9.79 -6.95
N ARG A 37 4.26 10.03 -5.69
CA ARG A 37 5.08 10.83 -4.75
C ARG A 37 6.37 10.11 -4.38
N VAL A 38 6.35 8.79 -4.25
CA VAL A 38 7.57 7.98 -4.02
C VAL A 38 8.56 8.16 -5.17
N LEU A 39 8.10 8.05 -6.43
CA LEU A 39 8.95 8.18 -7.62
C LEU A 39 9.48 9.60 -7.83
N GLN A 40 8.67 10.62 -7.50
CA GLN A 40 9.08 12.04 -7.53
C GLN A 40 10.20 12.33 -6.51
N ALA A 41 10.08 11.80 -5.29
CA ALA A 41 11.08 12.01 -4.25
C ALA A 41 12.37 11.19 -4.45
N ASN A 42 12.32 10.13 -5.25
CA ASN A 42 13.43 9.19 -5.42
C ASN A 42 13.71 8.93 -6.91
N PRO A 43 14.60 9.72 -7.56
CA PRO A 43 14.80 9.67 -9.02
C PRO A 43 15.31 8.34 -9.58
N THR A 44 15.90 7.48 -8.74
CA THR A 44 16.49 6.21 -9.17
C THR A 44 15.53 5.02 -9.10
N LEU A 45 14.34 5.20 -8.53
CA LEU A 45 13.40 4.09 -8.34
C LEU A 45 12.59 3.79 -9.60
N HIS A 46 12.17 2.53 -9.72
CA HIS A 46 11.14 2.11 -10.68
C HIS A 46 9.87 1.72 -9.92
N GLY A 47 8.72 1.95 -10.55
CA GLY A 47 7.41 1.73 -9.95
C GLY A 47 6.56 0.71 -10.70
N ILE A 48 5.76 -0.04 -9.95
CA ILE A 48 4.68 -0.87 -10.50
C ILE A 48 3.41 -0.50 -9.77
N LEU A 49 2.43 0.07 -10.49
CA LEU A 49 1.09 0.24 -9.93
C LEU A 49 0.29 -1.03 -10.20
N PHE A 50 -0.06 -1.73 -9.11
CA PHE A 50 -0.73 -3.02 -9.18
C PHE A 50 -2.15 -2.89 -8.65
N ASP A 51 -3.15 -3.05 -9.51
CA ASP A 51 -4.58 -2.97 -9.14
C ASP A 51 -5.40 -3.72 -10.19
N ARG A 52 -6.73 -3.69 -10.08
CA ARG A 52 -7.64 -4.21 -11.10
C ARG A 52 -7.63 -3.32 -12.33
N GLU A 53 -7.77 -3.93 -13.50
CA GLU A 53 -7.76 -3.25 -14.80
C GLU A 53 -8.62 -1.96 -14.84
N PRO A 54 -9.89 -1.94 -14.39
CA PRO A 54 -10.71 -0.72 -14.47
C PRO A 54 -10.20 0.45 -13.60
N VAL A 55 -9.45 0.15 -12.54
CA VAL A 55 -8.87 1.15 -11.64
C VAL A 55 -7.65 1.78 -12.28
N LEU A 56 -6.80 0.96 -12.91
CA LEU A 56 -5.56 1.39 -13.54
C LEU A 56 -5.77 2.37 -14.70
N GLN A 57 -6.93 2.32 -15.35
CA GLN A 57 -7.33 3.28 -16.40
C GLN A 57 -7.39 4.74 -15.90
N ARG A 58 -7.44 4.95 -14.56
CA ARG A 58 -7.47 6.27 -13.92
C ARG A 58 -6.14 6.66 -13.30
N THR A 59 -5.05 5.99 -13.70
CA THR A 59 -3.71 6.24 -13.17
C THR A 59 -3.31 7.71 -13.30
N ARG A 60 -2.60 8.21 -12.29
CA ARG A 60 -1.98 9.53 -12.26
C ARG A 60 -0.47 9.48 -12.49
N LEU A 61 0.09 8.30 -12.78
CA LEU A 61 1.54 8.15 -12.93
C LEU A 61 2.14 8.93 -14.10
N GLY A 62 1.34 9.26 -15.12
CA GLY A 62 1.75 10.17 -16.20
C GLY A 62 2.14 11.57 -15.71
N GLU A 63 1.67 11.99 -14.53
CA GLU A 63 2.09 13.25 -13.88
C GLU A 63 3.58 13.24 -13.47
N LEU A 64 4.24 12.09 -13.48
CA LEU A 64 5.69 11.99 -13.23
C LEU A 64 6.51 12.66 -14.33
N GLY A 65 6.03 12.63 -15.58
CA GLY A 65 6.75 13.13 -16.75
C GLY A 65 7.88 12.22 -17.26
N ASP A 66 7.97 10.98 -16.76
CA ASP A 66 8.94 9.97 -17.20
C ASP A 66 8.32 8.56 -17.14
N ASP A 67 7.76 8.12 -18.26
CA ASP A 67 7.07 6.83 -18.38
C ASP A 67 8.01 5.63 -18.40
N SER A 68 9.33 5.84 -18.53
CA SER A 68 10.30 4.75 -18.45
C SER A 68 10.44 4.19 -17.03
N ARG A 69 9.98 4.96 -16.03
CA ARG A 69 10.18 4.65 -14.60
C ARG A 69 9.02 3.91 -13.96
N TRP A 70 7.95 3.65 -14.69
CA TRP A 70 6.82 2.95 -14.12
C TRP A 70 6.07 2.11 -15.14
N ARG A 71 5.30 1.15 -14.64
CA ARG A 71 4.35 0.38 -15.45
C ARG A 71 3.11 0.05 -14.66
N LEU A 72 2.00 -0.14 -15.38
CA LEU A 72 0.77 -0.69 -14.84
C LEU A 72 0.87 -2.22 -14.85
N GLN A 73 0.37 -2.87 -13.82
CA GLN A 73 0.18 -4.31 -13.83
C GLN A 73 -1.23 -4.63 -13.32
N PRO A 74 -2.15 -5.08 -14.21
CA PRO A 74 -3.45 -5.56 -13.76
C PRO A 74 -3.31 -6.89 -13.02
N GLY A 75 -4.11 -7.10 -11.99
CA GLY A 75 -4.24 -8.40 -11.35
C GLY A 75 -4.96 -8.37 -10.01
N SER A 76 -4.88 -9.50 -9.31
CA SER A 76 -5.44 -9.70 -7.97
C SER A 76 -4.32 -10.10 -7.01
N PHE A 77 -4.17 -9.35 -5.92
CA PHE A 77 -3.21 -9.68 -4.86
C PHE A 77 -3.55 -11.01 -4.14
N PHE A 78 -4.76 -11.53 -4.28
CA PHE A 78 -5.13 -12.87 -3.78
C PHE A 78 -4.54 -14.00 -4.63
N GLU A 79 -4.21 -13.72 -5.88
CA GLU A 79 -3.61 -14.72 -6.78
C GLU A 79 -2.09 -14.63 -6.76
N SER A 80 -1.54 -13.45 -7.05
CA SER A 80 -0.10 -13.22 -7.07
C SER A 80 0.22 -11.73 -7.00
N CYS A 81 1.47 -11.40 -6.69
CA CYS A 81 1.99 -10.04 -6.74
C CYS A 81 3.12 -9.95 -7.78
N PRO A 82 3.36 -8.76 -8.39
CA PRO A 82 4.53 -8.54 -9.23
C PRO A 82 5.83 -8.75 -8.43
N SER A 83 6.90 -9.22 -9.08
CA SER A 83 8.20 -9.31 -8.41
C SER A 83 8.85 -7.93 -8.25
N ALA A 84 9.31 -7.63 -7.03
CA ALA A 84 9.91 -6.34 -6.68
C ALA A 84 10.69 -6.39 -5.35
N ASP A 85 11.38 -5.30 -5.04
CA ASP A 85 12.10 -5.11 -3.78
C ASP A 85 11.16 -4.64 -2.65
N PHE A 86 10.24 -3.71 -2.95
CA PHE A 86 9.35 -3.13 -1.94
C PHE A 86 7.89 -3.25 -2.33
N TYR A 87 7.03 -3.54 -1.36
CA TYR A 87 5.59 -3.62 -1.51
C TYR A 87 4.93 -2.62 -0.56
N LEU A 88 4.20 -1.65 -1.11
CA LEU A 88 3.42 -0.69 -0.35
C LEU A 88 2.00 -1.23 -0.21
N LEU A 89 1.52 -1.34 1.03
CA LEU A 89 0.15 -1.69 1.37
C LEU A 89 -0.40 -0.57 2.25
N LYS A 90 -1.03 0.42 1.63
CA LYS A 90 -1.64 1.56 2.34
C LYS A 90 -3.14 1.42 2.35
N TYR A 91 -3.73 1.31 3.55
CA TYR A 91 -5.17 1.10 3.72
C TYR A 91 -5.65 -0.12 2.95
N ILE A 92 -4.89 -1.22 3.09
CA ILE A 92 -5.21 -2.49 2.44
C ILE A 92 -5.43 -3.56 3.49
N VAL A 93 -4.52 -3.73 4.46
CA VAL A 93 -4.58 -4.86 5.39
C VAL A 93 -5.80 -4.73 6.31
N HIS A 94 -6.19 -3.51 6.66
CA HIS A 94 -7.37 -3.23 7.48
C HIS A 94 -8.73 -3.54 6.81
N ASP A 95 -8.79 -3.69 5.49
CA ASP A 95 -10.03 -4.03 4.78
C ASP A 95 -10.43 -5.50 4.96
N TRP A 96 -9.51 -6.32 5.50
CA TRP A 96 -9.61 -7.78 5.46
C TRP A 96 -9.51 -8.43 6.84
N PRO A 97 -10.19 -9.57 7.04
CA PRO A 97 -9.95 -10.43 8.20
C PRO A 97 -8.55 -11.05 8.13
N ASP A 98 -8.08 -11.60 9.25
CA ASP A 98 -6.69 -12.03 9.42
C ASP A 98 -6.27 -13.12 8.42
N GLU A 99 -7.17 -14.04 8.06
CA GLU A 99 -6.88 -15.08 7.07
C GLU A 99 -6.57 -14.47 5.69
N LYS A 100 -7.35 -13.46 5.29
CA LYS A 100 -7.23 -12.77 4.01
C LYS A 100 -6.06 -11.78 3.99
N ALA A 101 -5.86 -11.03 5.07
CA ALA A 101 -4.66 -10.22 5.28
C ALA A 101 -3.38 -11.08 5.16
N THR A 102 -3.38 -12.25 5.80
CA THR A 102 -2.26 -13.20 5.75
C THR A 102 -2.04 -13.74 4.33
N GLU A 103 -3.11 -14.04 3.59
CA GLU A 103 -3.04 -14.48 2.19
C GLU A 103 -2.34 -13.42 1.31
N ILE A 104 -2.71 -12.15 1.46
CA ILE A 104 -2.11 -11.01 0.74
C ILE A 104 -0.61 -10.90 1.06
N LEU A 105 -0.26 -10.91 2.35
CA LEU A 105 1.14 -10.79 2.80
C LEU A 105 1.99 -11.98 2.33
N ARG A 106 1.44 -13.19 2.32
CA ARG A 106 2.11 -14.39 1.78
C ARG A 106 2.38 -14.25 0.28
N ASN A 107 1.45 -13.71 -0.49
CA ASN A 107 1.65 -13.51 -1.92
C ASN A 107 2.69 -12.42 -2.22
N CYS A 108 2.70 -11.33 -1.44
CA CYS A 108 3.80 -10.36 -1.49
C CYS A 108 5.14 -11.04 -1.20
N ARG A 109 5.21 -11.83 -0.12
CA ARG A 109 6.43 -12.55 0.28
C ARG A 109 6.93 -13.52 -0.79
N LYS A 110 6.05 -14.23 -1.48
CA LYS A 110 6.42 -15.18 -2.56
C LYS A 110 7.04 -14.46 -3.77
N ALA A 111 6.56 -13.27 -4.10
CA ALA A 111 7.01 -12.49 -5.27
C ALA A 111 8.29 -11.67 -4.97
N MET A 112 8.56 -11.43 -3.70
CA MET A 112 9.60 -10.52 -3.21
C MET A 112 11.02 -10.98 -3.57
N LEU A 113 11.81 -10.02 -4.06
CA LEU A 113 13.24 -10.21 -4.31
C LEU A 113 14.04 -10.32 -3.00
N PRO A 114 15.27 -10.89 -3.03
CA PRO A 114 16.13 -10.94 -1.86
C PRO A 114 16.30 -9.56 -1.19
N ASN A 115 16.24 -9.52 0.14
CA ASN A 115 16.29 -8.29 0.96
C ASN A 115 15.10 -7.33 0.78
N GLY A 116 14.07 -7.74 0.06
CA GLY A 116 12.87 -6.95 -0.09
C GLY A 116 12.07 -6.80 1.21
N LYS A 117 11.13 -5.85 1.23
CA LYS A 117 10.27 -5.55 2.38
C LYS A 117 8.84 -5.26 1.98
N VAL A 118 7.92 -5.56 2.90
CA VAL A 118 6.55 -5.04 2.86
C VAL A 118 6.47 -3.85 3.81
N LEU A 119 5.91 -2.74 3.33
CA LEU A 119 5.62 -1.54 4.11
C LEU A 119 4.10 -1.39 4.24
N ILE A 120 3.59 -1.64 5.45
CA ILE A 120 2.17 -1.51 5.78
C ILE A 120 1.94 -0.09 6.33
N MET A 121 0.92 0.58 5.82
CA MET A 121 0.56 1.95 6.16
C MET A 121 -0.94 2.01 6.50
N ASP A 122 -1.28 1.47 7.67
CA ASP A 122 -2.63 1.43 8.24
C ASP A 122 -2.67 2.16 9.59
N ASN A 123 -3.86 2.38 10.15
CA ASN A 123 -3.97 2.97 11.49
C ASN A 123 -3.68 1.91 12.55
N LEU A 124 -2.72 2.21 13.42
CA LEU A 124 -2.51 1.40 14.62
C LEU A 124 -3.43 1.87 15.74
N ILE A 125 -4.24 0.96 16.27
CA ILE A 125 -5.04 1.24 17.47
C ILE A 125 -4.24 0.93 18.75
N GLN A 126 -4.47 1.74 19.78
CA GLN A 126 -3.90 1.55 21.10
C GLN A 126 -4.81 0.62 21.92
N GLU A 127 -4.22 -0.20 22.80
CA GLU A 127 -4.96 -1.14 23.66
C GLU A 127 -5.77 -0.44 24.77
N ASP A 128 -5.40 0.78 25.16
CA ASP A 128 -6.15 1.53 26.17
C ASP A 128 -7.49 2.03 25.63
N ASN A 129 -8.38 2.55 26.49
CA ASN A 129 -9.70 3.05 26.07
C ASN A 129 -9.73 4.55 25.72
N LYS A 130 -8.58 5.18 25.46
CA LYS A 130 -8.56 6.62 25.17
C LYS A 130 -9.09 6.92 23.76
N PRO A 131 -9.63 8.13 23.52
CA PRO A 131 -9.98 8.58 22.18
C PRO A 131 -8.78 8.51 21.24
N HIS A 132 -8.96 7.83 20.10
CA HIS A 132 -7.94 7.70 19.06
C HIS A 132 -8.62 7.64 17.70
N PHE A 133 -8.07 8.33 16.69
CA PHE A 133 -8.66 8.36 15.35
C PHE A 133 -8.85 6.96 14.76
N GLY A 134 -7.86 6.08 14.96
CA GLY A 134 -7.92 4.69 14.49
C GLY A 134 -9.12 3.90 15.04
N LYS A 135 -9.68 4.22 16.21
CA LYS A 135 -10.87 3.53 16.72
C LYS A 135 -12.15 3.93 15.99
N ASN A 136 -12.25 5.18 15.55
CA ASN A 136 -13.35 5.60 14.69
C ASN A 136 -13.22 4.94 13.31
N MET A 137 -11.99 4.80 12.82
CA MET A 137 -11.73 4.07 11.57
C MET A 137 -12.06 2.59 11.70
N ASP A 138 -11.78 1.95 12.84
CA ASP A 138 -12.13 0.55 13.11
C ASP A 138 -13.64 0.30 12.98
N ILE A 139 -14.46 1.18 13.55
CA ILE A 139 -15.93 1.13 13.40
C ILE A 139 -16.34 1.28 11.92
N LEU A 140 -15.67 2.17 11.17
CA LEU A 140 -15.92 2.32 9.74
C LEU A 140 -15.54 1.06 8.96
N MET A 141 -14.42 0.41 9.30
CA MET A 141 -13.99 -0.84 8.67
C MET A 141 -15.00 -1.95 8.93
N LEU A 142 -15.41 -2.14 10.19
CA LEU A 142 -16.43 -3.12 10.59
C LEU A 142 -17.74 -2.95 9.81
N GLY A 143 -18.17 -1.72 9.56
CA GLY A 143 -19.42 -1.43 8.84
C GLY A 143 -19.31 -1.49 7.31
N SER A 144 -18.11 -1.36 6.75
CA SER A 144 -17.90 -1.21 5.30
C SER A 144 -17.32 -2.48 4.64
N PHE A 145 -16.59 -3.29 5.40
CA PHE A 145 -15.88 -4.46 4.89
C PHE A 145 -16.17 -5.68 5.76
N ASP A 146 -16.49 -6.80 5.12
CA ASP A 146 -16.77 -8.06 5.80
C ASP A 146 -15.51 -8.58 6.50
N GLY A 147 -15.46 -8.43 7.83
CA GLY A 147 -14.30 -8.77 8.65
C GLY A 147 -13.17 -7.72 8.65
N GLY A 148 -13.40 -6.54 8.08
CA GLY A 148 -12.44 -5.44 8.13
C GLY A 148 -12.27 -4.89 9.54
N ARG A 149 -11.04 -4.55 9.90
CA ARG A 149 -10.66 -4.07 11.23
C ARG A 149 -9.32 -3.36 11.23
N GLU A 150 -9.21 -2.37 12.10
CA GLU A 150 -7.90 -1.84 12.48
C GLU A 150 -7.22 -2.80 13.48
N ARG A 151 -5.90 -2.73 13.55
CA ARG A 151 -5.07 -3.65 14.35
C ARG A 151 -4.17 -2.88 15.30
N THR A 152 -3.87 -3.49 16.43
CA THR A 152 -2.78 -3.07 17.30
C THR A 152 -1.43 -3.40 16.64
N GLU A 153 -0.34 -2.79 17.14
CA GLU A 153 1.00 -3.16 16.69
C GLU A 153 1.32 -4.63 16.99
N ALA A 154 0.82 -5.16 18.10
CA ALA A 154 1.04 -6.55 18.51
C ALA A 154 0.37 -7.55 17.56
N GLU A 155 -0.82 -7.25 17.05
CA GLU A 155 -1.55 -8.09 16.09
C GLU A 155 -0.92 -8.10 14.69
N LEU A 156 -0.10 -7.09 14.35
CA LEU A 156 0.58 -7.01 13.06
C LEU A 156 1.98 -7.66 13.03
N LYS A 157 2.55 -7.98 14.20
CA LYS A 157 3.89 -8.59 14.34
C LYS A 157 3.84 -10.11 14.26
#